data_AF-A0A940QXC6-F1
#
_entry.id   AF-A0A940QXC6-F1
#
_cell.length_a   1.000
_cell.length_b   1.000
_cell.length_c   1.000
_cell.angle_alpha   90.00
_cell.angle_beta   90.00
_cell.angle_gamma   90.00
#
_symmetry.space_group_name_H-M   'P 1'
#
loop_
_entity.id
_entity.type
_entity.pdbx_description
1 polymer ?
#
loop_
_entity_poly.entity_id
_entity_poly.type
_entity_poly.pdbx_seq_one_letter_code
_entity_poly.pdbx_strand_id
1 'polypeptide(L)'
;MNHNSLSLRRMFLALATIFFLLSITGEAIFADTSPIIAVVENVNGTATVVRQGRTISAKIGLDIYQYDTLRTGSDGSMGVIFNDDTSLSLGPGSMLVIDEFVFAPREGKYSIALRMVKGTVAYLSGLISKLAPESAHIETPTSSIGIRGTKFVARVEGE
;
A
#
# COMPACT_ATOMS: atom_id res chain seq x y z
N MET A 1 -50.02 -26.96 46.98
CA MET A 1 -48.59 -26.60 46.92
C MET A 1 -48.15 -26.62 45.46
N ASN A 2 -47.65 -25.48 44.99
CA ASN A 2 -47.66 -25.06 43.59
C ASN A 2 -46.38 -25.54 42.87
N HIS A 3 -46.41 -26.70 42.21
CA HIS A 3 -45.23 -27.30 41.55
C HIS A 3 -44.97 -26.76 40.12
N ASN A 4 -45.87 -25.97 39.52
CA ASN A 4 -45.79 -25.54 38.12
C ASN A 4 -45.10 -24.19 37.86
N SER A 5 -44.81 -23.38 38.89
CA SER A 5 -44.17 -22.06 38.69
C SER A 5 -42.65 -22.11 38.52
N LEU A 6 -42.01 -23.23 38.90
CA LEU A 6 -40.56 -23.42 38.81
C LEU A 6 -40.10 -23.86 37.42
N SER A 7 -40.92 -24.63 36.68
CA SER A 7 -40.60 -25.08 35.31
C SER A 7 -40.66 -23.93 34.30
N LEU A 8 -41.61 -23.00 34.47
CA LEU A 8 -41.78 -21.85 33.58
C LEU A 8 -40.65 -20.82 33.72
N ARG A 9 -40.18 -20.55 34.95
CA ARG A 9 -39.01 -19.67 35.20
C ARG A 9 -37.70 -20.25 34.64
N ARG A 10 -37.51 -21.58 34.73
CA ARG A 10 -36.36 -22.28 34.14
C ARG A 10 -36.41 -22.30 32.61
N MET A 11 -37.60 -22.41 32.03
CA MET A 11 -37.82 -22.35 30.58
C MET A 11 -37.57 -20.94 30.01
N PHE A 12 -37.99 -19.88 30.73
CA PHE A 12 -37.68 -18.48 30.37
C PHE A 12 -36.19 -18.14 30.56
N LEU A 13 -35.52 -18.65 31.61
CA LEU A 13 -34.06 -18.46 31.78
C LEU A 13 -33.23 -19.17 30.71
N ALA A 14 -33.63 -20.38 30.30
CA ALA A 14 -32.94 -21.16 29.26
C ALA A 14 -33.10 -20.54 27.85
N LEU A 15 -34.25 -19.91 27.58
CA LEU A 15 -34.49 -19.25 26.30
C LEU A 15 -33.73 -17.91 26.16
N ALA A 16 -33.56 -17.18 27.28
CA ALA A 16 -32.78 -15.94 27.32
C ALA A 16 -31.25 -16.18 27.17
N THR A 17 -30.74 -17.33 27.63
CA THR A 17 -29.32 -17.70 27.48
C THR A 17 -28.99 -18.14 26.04
N ILE A 18 -29.93 -18.77 25.34
CA ILE A 18 -29.78 -19.12 23.91
C ILE A 18 -29.82 -17.86 23.03
N PHE A 19 -30.62 -16.85 23.39
CA PHE A 19 -30.65 -15.57 22.66
C PHE A 19 -29.41 -14.71 22.89
N PHE A 20 -28.81 -14.77 24.09
CA PHE A 20 -27.55 -14.09 24.40
C PHE A 20 -26.33 -14.75 23.75
N LEU A 21 -26.39 -16.06 23.45
CA LEU A 21 -25.31 -16.78 22.76
C LEU A 21 -25.30 -16.59 21.24
N LEU A 22 -26.35 -16.00 20.66
CA LEU A 22 -26.48 -15.77 19.21
C LEU A 22 -26.17 -14.33 18.78
N SER A 23 -25.68 -13.49 19.69
CA SER A 23 -25.43 -12.06 19.43
C SER A 23 -23.94 -11.67 19.33
N ILE A 24 -22.99 -12.61 19.36
CA ILE A 24 -21.54 -12.31 19.44
C ILE A 24 -20.72 -12.97 18.32
N THR A 25 -21.14 -12.91 17.06
CA THR A 25 -20.18 -13.13 15.95
C THR A 25 -20.58 -12.31 14.73
N GLY A 26 -20.38 -11.00 14.84
CA GLY A 26 -20.45 -10.07 13.71
C GLY A 26 -19.15 -9.30 13.61
N GLU A 27 -18.03 -10.00 13.40
CA GLU A 27 -16.81 -9.34 12.94
C GLU A 27 -17.03 -8.96 11.48
N ALA A 28 -17.44 -7.73 11.24
CA ALA A 28 -17.43 -7.15 9.91
C ALA A 28 -15.96 -7.07 9.47
N ILE A 29 -15.53 -8.00 8.62
CA ILE A 29 -14.27 -7.91 7.91
C ILE A 29 -14.48 -6.85 6.83
N PHE A 30 -14.12 -5.60 7.13
CA PHE A 30 -13.96 -4.59 6.10
C PHE A 30 -12.78 -5.03 5.24
N ALA A 31 -13.07 -5.61 4.09
CA ALA A 31 -12.07 -5.83 3.07
C ALA A 31 -11.55 -4.46 2.64
N ASP A 32 -10.33 -4.12 3.07
CA ASP A 32 -9.62 -2.93 2.60
C ASP A 32 -9.42 -3.08 1.09
N THR A 33 -10.36 -2.52 0.32
CA THR A 33 -10.38 -2.61 -1.13
C THR A 33 -9.54 -1.47 -1.70
N SER A 34 -8.33 -1.34 -1.17
CA SER A 34 -7.35 -0.38 -1.66
C SER A 34 -7.08 -0.71 -3.14
N PRO A 35 -7.18 0.27 -4.06
CA PRO A 35 -6.96 0.01 -5.47
C PRO A 35 -5.50 -0.39 -5.72
N ILE A 36 -5.28 -1.28 -6.69
CA ILE A 36 -3.94 -1.56 -7.22
C ILE A 36 -3.48 -0.29 -7.95
N ILE A 37 -2.32 0.25 -7.57
CA ILE A 37 -1.79 1.50 -8.13
C ILE A 37 -0.63 1.29 -9.09
N ALA A 38 0.04 0.14 -8.97
CA ALA A 38 1.21 -0.22 -9.75
C ALA A 38 1.43 -1.73 -9.72
N VAL A 39 2.30 -2.23 -10.60
CA VAL A 39 2.73 -3.63 -10.62
C VAL A 39 4.25 -3.73 -10.73
N VAL A 40 4.81 -4.75 -10.10
CA VAL A 40 6.23 -5.09 -10.25
C VAL A 40 6.48 -5.64 -11.66
N GLU A 41 7.31 -4.95 -12.43
CA GLU A 41 7.65 -5.30 -13.81
C GLU A 41 8.88 -6.22 -13.88
N ASN A 42 9.90 -5.96 -13.04
CA ASN A 42 11.11 -6.76 -12.98
C ASN A 42 11.66 -6.88 -11.55
N VAL A 43 12.37 -7.98 -11.29
CA VAL A 43 13.08 -8.23 -10.04
C VAL A 43 14.36 -8.97 -10.35
N ASN A 44 15.48 -8.52 -9.79
CA ASN A 44 16.74 -9.27 -9.76
C ASN A 44 17.27 -9.29 -8.33
N GLY A 45 17.87 -10.41 -7.90
CA GLY A 45 18.38 -10.57 -6.54
C GLY A 45 17.31 -10.41 -5.46
N THR A 46 17.69 -9.90 -4.29
CA THR A 46 16.78 -9.75 -3.15
C THR A 46 15.90 -8.51 -3.28
N ALA A 47 14.59 -8.68 -3.32
CA ALA A 47 13.64 -7.56 -3.33
C ALA A 47 12.34 -7.90 -2.58
N THR A 48 11.78 -6.93 -1.86
CA THR A 48 10.62 -7.12 -0.99
C THR A 48 9.71 -5.89 -0.98
N VAL A 49 8.43 -6.12 -0.73
CA VAL A 49 7.43 -5.10 -0.46
C VAL A 49 6.99 -5.25 0.99
N VAL A 50 7.07 -4.18 1.78
CA VAL A 50 6.53 -4.16 3.14
C VAL A 50 5.17 -3.49 3.11
N ARG A 51 4.14 -4.25 3.49
CA ARG A 51 2.74 -3.82 3.52
C ARG A 51 2.18 -4.02 4.91
N GLN A 52 1.75 -2.95 5.58
CA GLN A 52 1.14 -3.02 6.91
C GLN A 52 2.00 -3.86 7.90
N GLY A 53 3.32 -3.67 7.87
CA GLY A 53 4.29 -4.39 8.72
C GLY A 53 4.63 -5.82 8.26
N ARG A 54 3.98 -6.34 7.21
CA ARG A 54 4.29 -7.67 6.64
C ARG A 54 5.26 -7.52 5.48
N THR A 55 6.32 -8.32 5.50
CA THR A 55 7.28 -8.40 4.39
C THR A 55 6.83 -9.44 3.37
N ILE A 56 6.69 -9.03 2.12
CA ILE A 56 6.29 -9.84 0.98
C ILE A 56 7.47 -9.90 0.01
N SER A 57 7.85 -11.08 -0.45
CA SER A 57 8.88 -11.20 -1.50
C SER A 57 8.35 -10.59 -2.79
N ALA A 58 9.09 -9.65 -3.37
CA ALA A 58 8.73 -9.07 -4.66
C ALA A 58 8.93 -10.09 -5.77
N LYS A 59 7.96 -10.16 -6.68
CA LYS A 59 7.98 -11.01 -7.88
C LYS A 59 7.32 -10.23 -9.01
N ILE A 60 7.68 -10.54 -10.25
CA ILE A 60 7.00 -9.98 -11.43
C ILE A 60 5.50 -10.22 -11.33
N GLY A 61 4.69 -9.20 -11.59
CA GLY A 61 3.24 -9.25 -11.48
C GLY A 61 2.70 -9.04 -10.07
N LEU A 62 3.56 -8.78 -9.06
CA LEU A 62 3.07 -8.43 -7.72
C LEU A 62 2.41 -7.05 -7.74
N ASP A 63 1.16 -7.00 -7.29
CA ASP A 63 0.41 -5.77 -7.11
C ASP A 63 0.98 -4.91 -5.99
N ILE A 64 1.10 -3.61 -6.29
CA ILE A 64 1.54 -2.56 -5.38
C ILE A 64 0.36 -1.65 -5.05
N TYR A 65 0.31 -1.24 -3.78
CA TYR A 65 -0.76 -0.44 -3.21
C TYR A 65 -0.15 0.81 -2.55
N GLN A 66 -0.99 1.82 -2.32
CA GLN A 66 -0.55 3.00 -1.57
C GLN A 66 -0.07 2.57 -0.16
N TYR A 67 0.92 3.29 0.37
CA TYR A 67 1.62 3.00 1.63
C TYR A 67 2.53 1.76 1.62
N ASP A 68 2.65 1.06 0.49
CA ASP A 68 3.67 0.03 0.35
C ASP A 68 5.08 0.65 0.42
N THR A 69 5.99 -0.06 1.08
CA THR A 69 7.42 0.25 1.08
C THR A 69 8.17 -0.76 0.23
N LEU A 70 8.81 -0.27 -0.84
CA LEU A 70 9.61 -1.06 -1.75
C LEU A 70 11.05 -1.12 -1.23
N ARG A 71 11.62 -2.33 -1.11
CA ARG A 71 12.97 -2.55 -0.58
C ARG A 71 13.76 -3.50 -1.46
N THR A 72 15.04 -3.20 -1.66
CA THR A 72 16.00 -4.08 -2.33
C THR A 72 17.17 -4.40 -1.40
N GLY A 73 17.71 -5.61 -1.51
CA GLY A 73 18.97 -6.00 -0.87
C GLY A 73 20.18 -5.39 -1.57
N SER A 74 21.37 -5.64 -1.04
CA SER A 74 22.64 -5.19 -1.64
C SER A 74 22.95 -5.83 -3.00
N ASP A 75 22.29 -6.94 -3.32
CA ASP A 75 22.34 -7.67 -4.58
C ASP A 75 21.09 -7.44 -5.45
N GLY A 76 20.17 -6.60 -4.98
CA GLY A 76 18.81 -6.53 -5.48
C GLY A 76 18.50 -5.33 -6.38
N SER A 77 17.57 -5.51 -7.32
CA SER A 77 16.91 -4.43 -8.04
C SER A 77 15.43 -4.75 -8.26
N MET A 78 14.62 -3.70 -8.39
CA MET A 78 13.17 -3.82 -8.60
C MET A 78 12.67 -2.73 -9.53
N GLY A 79 11.95 -3.13 -10.58
CA GLY A 79 11.23 -2.24 -11.49
C GLY A 79 9.74 -2.27 -11.20
N VAL A 80 9.10 -1.11 -11.16
CA VAL A 80 7.66 -0.94 -10.90
C VAL A 80 7.08 0.02 -11.92
N ILE A 81 5.93 -0.34 -12.50
CA ILE A 81 5.17 0.50 -13.41
C ILE A 81 3.82 0.85 -12.77
N PHE A 82 3.52 2.14 -12.69
CA PHE A 82 2.29 2.70 -12.14
C PHE A 82 1.20 2.82 -13.19
N ASN A 83 -0.05 2.91 -12.75
CA ASN A 83 -1.21 3.01 -13.65
C ASN A 83 -1.25 4.28 -14.52
N ASP A 84 -0.44 5.30 -14.20
CA ASP A 84 -0.29 6.51 -15.00
C ASP A 84 0.89 6.42 -16.00
N ASP A 85 1.48 5.23 -16.18
CA ASP A 85 2.69 4.95 -16.94
C ASP A 85 4.00 5.50 -16.33
N THR A 86 3.99 5.96 -15.07
CA THR A 86 5.23 6.26 -14.35
C THR A 86 6.01 4.98 -14.09
N SER A 87 7.30 4.97 -14.40
CA SER A 87 8.19 3.81 -14.16
C SER A 87 9.26 4.17 -13.14
N LEU A 88 9.45 3.30 -12.14
CA LEU A 88 10.50 3.36 -11.15
C LEU A 88 11.43 2.16 -11.28
N SER A 89 12.73 2.41 -11.18
CA SER A 89 13.74 1.36 -11.01
C SER A 89 14.57 1.61 -9.76
N LEU A 90 14.42 0.74 -8.77
CA LEU A 90 15.20 0.76 -7.54
C LEU A 90 16.49 -0.04 -7.74
N GLY A 91 17.61 0.60 -7.43
CA GLY A 91 18.93 -0.04 -7.39
C GLY A 91 19.18 -0.79 -6.07
N PRO A 92 20.39 -1.34 -5.87
CA PRO A 92 20.76 -2.06 -4.65
C PRO A 92 20.63 -1.24 -3.36
N GLY A 93 20.20 -1.90 -2.28
CA GLY A 93 20.10 -1.33 -0.93
C GLY A 93 19.07 -0.21 -0.78
N SER A 94 18.10 -0.14 -1.70
CA SER A 94 17.14 0.94 -1.77
C SER A 94 15.92 0.72 -0.89
N MET A 95 15.35 1.81 -0.39
CA MET A 95 14.09 1.84 0.34
C MET A 95 13.29 3.06 -0.08
N LEU A 96 12.13 2.82 -0.68
CA LEU A 96 11.21 3.85 -1.16
C LEU A 96 9.80 3.58 -0.62
N VAL A 97 9.13 4.61 -0.13
CA VAL A 97 7.75 4.55 0.34
C VAL A 97 6.84 5.25 -0.66
N ILE A 98 5.67 4.68 -0.92
CA ILE A 98 4.63 5.33 -1.71
C ILE A 98 3.66 5.99 -0.75
N ASP A 99 3.78 7.31 -0.56
CA ASP A 99 2.94 8.04 0.39
C ASP A 99 1.57 8.36 -0.23
N GLU A 100 1.54 8.69 -1.53
CA GLU A 100 0.30 8.96 -2.27
C GLU A 100 0.38 8.53 -3.72
N PHE A 101 -0.70 7.94 -4.22
CA PHE A 101 -0.94 7.80 -5.65
C PHE A 101 -2.43 7.91 -5.96
N VAL A 102 -2.79 8.95 -6.72
CA VAL A 102 -4.14 9.19 -7.19
C VAL A 102 -4.07 9.43 -8.69
N PHE A 103 -4.70 8.55 -9.47
CA PHE A 103 -4.85 8.72 -10.91
C PHE A 103 -6.31 8.49 -11.31
N ALA A 104 -7.09 9.56 -11.33
CA ALA A 104 -8.50 9.53 -11.74
C ALA A 104 -8.77 10.56 -12.84
N PRO A 105 -8.43 10.24 -14.12
CA PRO A 105 -8.54 11.19 -15.23
C PRO A 105 -9.95 11.74 -15.45
N ARG A 106 -10.98 10.92 -15.18
CA ARG A 106 -12.40 11.34 -15.31
C ARG A 106 -12.82 12.37 -14.28
N GLU A 107 -12.16 12.39 -13.12
CA GLU A 107 -12.41 13.33 -12.03
C GLU A 107 -11.43 14.51 -12.03
N GLY A 108 -10.43 14.50 -12.90
CA GLY A 108 -9.36 15.49 -12.91
C GLY A 108 -8.47 15.46 -11.66
N LYS A 109 -8.40 14.33 -10.96
CA LYS A 109 -7.60 14.17 -9.74
C LYS A 109 -6.30 13.42 -10.05
N TYR A 110 -5.19 14.03 -9.68
CA TYR A 110 -3.84 13.53 -9.96
C TYR A 110 -2.93 13.84 -8.76
N SER A 111 -2.26 12.83 -8.23
CA SER A 111 -1.20 12.97 -7.23
C SER A 111 -0.25 11.79 -7.28
N ILE A 112 1.04 12.04 -7.18
CA ILE A 112 2.07 11.04 -6.91
C ILE A 112 3.09 11.63 -5.95
N ALA A 113 3.12 11.08 -4.74
CA ALA A 113 4.05 11.45 -3.68
C ALA A 113 4.86 10.20 -3.30
N LEU A 114 6.15 10.23 -3.60
CA LEU A 114 7.08 9.17 -3.26
C LEU A 114 8.07 9.68 -2.22
N ARG A 115 8.56 8.80 -1.36
CA ARG A 115 9.60 9.16 -0.39
C ARG A 115 10.75 8.17 -0.43
N MET A 116 11.89 8.66 -0.85
CA MET A 116 13.12 7.89 -0.95
C MET A 116 13.89 7.98 0.38
N VAL A 117 13.97 6.86 1.10
CA VAL A 117 14.64 6.81 2.41
C VAL A 117 16.15 6.65 2.23
N LYS A 118 16.57 5.75 1.34
CA LYS A 118 17.99 5.49 1.02
C LYS A 118 18.14 4.70 -0.28
N GLY A 119 19.34 4.70 -0.85
CA GLY A 119 19.73 3.95 -2.05
C GLY A 119 19.60 4.78 -3.32
N THR A 120 19.25 4.14 -4.43
CA THR A 120 19.12 4.82 -5.73
C THR A 120 17.79 4.47 -6.38
N VAL A 121 17.11 5.48 -6.92
CA VAL A 121 15.91 5.32 -7.75
C VAL A 121 16.09 6.04 -9.08
N ALA A 122 15.80 5.36 -10.18
CA ALA A 122 15.56 5.99 -11.46
C ALA A 122 14.06 6.18 -11.64
N TYR A 123 13.64 7.39 -12.00
CA TYR A 123 12.26 7.77 -12.21
C TYR A 123 12.06 8.18 -13.67
N LEU A 124 11.02 7.64 -14.30
CA LEU A 124 10.53 8.07 -15.60
C LEU A 124 9.08 8.52 -15.48
N SER A 125 8.83 9.77 -15.83
CA SER A 125 7.51 10.40 -15.67
C SER A 125 6.43 9.78 -16.55
N GLY A 126 5.30 9.46 -15.91
CA GLY A 126 4.03 9.12 -16.57
C GLY A 126 3.17 10.34 -16.88
N LEU A 127 1.86 10.10 -16.93
CA LEU A 127 0.83 11.07 -17.29
C LEU A 127 0.60 12.12 -16.19
N ILE A 128 0.74 11.79 -14.91
CA ILE A 128 0.49 12.76 -13.82
C ILE A 128 1.41 13.97 -13.95
N SER A 129 2.72 13.76 -14.18
CA SER A 129 3.67 14.87 -14.34
C SER A 129 3.41 15.77 -15.55
N LYS A 130 2.61 15.30 -16.53
CA LYS A 130 2.18 16.09 -17.69
C LYS A 130 0.86 16.83 -17.44
N LEU A 131 -0.10 16.16 -16.79
CA LEU A 131 -1.45 16.67 -16.55
C LEU A 131 -1.52 17.58 -15.32
N ALA A 132 -0.70 17.32 -14.30
CA ALA A 132 -0.63 18.03 -13.04
C ALA A 132 0.84 18.05 -12.53
N PRO A 133 1.73 18.86 -13.15
CA PRO A 133 3.16 18.86 -12.86
C PRO A 133 3.52 19.24 -11.42
N GLU A 134 2.65 19.97 -10.72
CA GLU A 134 2.85 20.32 -9.30
C GLU A 134 2.41 19.20 -8.33
N SER A 135 1.75 18.15 -8.85
CA SER A 135 1.24 17.02 -8.06
C SER A 135 2.17 15.81 -8.09
N ALA A 136 3.35 15.93 -8.71
CA ALA A 136 4.34 14.86 -8.78
C ALA A 136 5.61 15.27 -8.06
N HIS A 137 5.97 14.58 -6.97
CA HIS A 137 7.17 14.88 -6.22
C HIS A 137 7.81 13.65 -5.55
N ILE A 138 9.11 13.74 -5.30
CA ILE A 138 9.85 12.80 -4.46
C ILE A 138 10.43 13.53 -3.26
N GLU A 139 10.08 13.08 -2.07
CA GLU A 139 10.69 13.49 -0.81
C GLU A 139 11.94 12.65 -0.52
N THR A 140 12.96 13.30 0.02
CA THR A 140 14.18 12.68 0.56
C THR A 140 14.43 13.28 1.95
N PRO A 141 15.32 12.70 2.78
CA PRO A 141 15.58 13.23 4.13
C PRO A 141 16.02 14.69 4.15
N THR A 142 16.63 15.20 3.08
CA THR A 142 17.22 16.53 3.03
C THR A 142 16.54 17.50 2.06
N SER A 143 15.72 17.00 1.13
CA SER A 143 15.18 17.79 0.02
C SER A 143 13.89 17.19 -0.55
N SER A 144 13.06 18.05 -1.15
CA SER A 144 11.91 17.68 -2.00
C SER A 144 12.24 17.94 -3.48
N ILE A 145 11.83 17.04 -4.36
CA ILE A 145 12.06 17.10 -5.81
C ILE A 145 10.71 17.13 -6.52
N GLY A 146 10.30 18.29 -7.04
CA GLY A 146 9.13 18.41 -7.91
C GLY A 146 9.40 17.95 -9.34
N ILE A 147 8.44 17.25 -9.97
CA ILE A 147 8.61 16.57 -11.25
C ILE A 147 7.68 17.14 -12.31
N ARG A 148 8.23 17.99 -13.19
CA ARG A 148 7.48 18.64 -14.30
C ARG A 148 7.67 17.95 -15.65
N GLY A 149 7.79 16.62 -15.64
CA GLY A 149 8.09 15.80 -16.82
C GLY A 149 9.59 15.68 -17.07
N THR A 150 10.19 14.57 -16.65
CA THR A 150 11.63 14.28 -16.79
C THR A 150 11.91 12.79 -16.57
N LYS A 151 13.07 12.33 -17.05
CA LYS A 151 13.75 11.12 -16.58
C LYS A 151 14.92 11.54 -15.70
N PHE A 152 14.98 11.09 -14.45
CA PHE A 152 16.08 11.41 -13.56
C PHE A 152 16.47 10.22 -12.69
N VAL A 153 17.62 10.35 -12.04
CA VAL A 153 18.09 9.42 -11.03
C VAL A 153 18.33 10.21 -9.75
N ALA A 154 17.80 9.73 -8.64
CA ALA A 154 18.05 10.26 -7.31
C ALA A 154 18.81 9.21 -6.49
N ARG A 155 19.81 9.66 -5.75
CA ARG A 155 20.56 8.84 -4.80
C ARG A 155 20.51 9.51 -3.43
N VAL A 156 20.15 8.72 -2.43
CA VAL A 156 20.17 9.12 -1.02
C VAL A 156 21.15 8.19 -0.32
N GLU A 157 22.20 8.75 0.25
CA GLU A 157 23.13 7.96 1.07
C GLU A 157 22.43 7.57 2.38
N GLY A 158 22.55 6.31 2.76
CA GLY A 158 22.12 5.86 4.08
C GLY A 158 23.26 6.04 5.07
N GLU A 159 22.92 6.45 6.30
CA GLU A 159 23.83 6.31 7.46
C GLU A 159 24.11 4.83 7.79
#